data_AF-A0A959RK86-F1
#
_entry.id   AF-A0A959RK86-F1
#
_cell.length_a   1.000
_cell.length_b   1.000
_cell.length_c   1.000
_cell.angle_alpha   90.00
_cell.angle_beta   90.00
_cell.angle_gamma   90.00
#
_symmetry.space_group_name_H-M   'P 1'
#
loop_
_entity.id
_entity.type
_entity.pdbx_description
1 polymer ?
#
loop_
_entity_poly.entity_id
_entity_poly.type
_entity_poly.pdbx_seq_one_letter_code
_entity_poly.pdbx_strand_id
1 'polypeptide(L)'
;MALQTTYYQSPIGLLKICGTQQYIAEVSFHDTSEKTPGHSKQMSPILINCVEQLIQYFNGERKKFELPLNQNGTAFQQEVWGLLVSIP
;
A
#
# COMPACT_ATOMS: atom_id res chain seq x y z
N MET A 1 6.96 -3.64 15.85
CA MET A 1 7.44 -4.12 14.55
C MET A 1 7.87 -2.91 13.73
N ALA A 2 8.97 -2.99 12.98
CA ALA A 2 9.45 -1.84 12.20
C ALA A 2 8.63 -1.68 10.91
N LEU A 3 8.16 -0.47 10.64
CA LEU A 3 7.57 -0.11 9.36
C LEU A 3 8.68 -0.02 8.30
N GLN A 4 8.38 -0.55 7.12
CA GLN A 4 9.19 -0.42 5.92
C GLN A 4 8.40 0.39 4.90
N THR A 5 9.11 1.18 4.11
CA THR A 5 8.53 2.03 3.09
C THR A 5 9.18 1.73 1.75
N THR A 6 8.35 1.63 0.72
CA THR A 6 8.77 1.56 -0.67
C THR A 6 7.97 2.55 -1.50
N TYR A 7 8.44 2.77 -2.72
CA TYR A 7 7.85 3.73 -3.65
C TYR A 7 7.60 3.03 -4.98
N TYR A 8 6.43 3.32 -5.57
CA TYR A 8 6.04 2.79 -6.87
C TYR A 8 5.58 3.94 -7.77
N GLN A 9 6.22 4.09 -8.93
CA GLN A 9 5.81 5.04 -9.94
C GLN A 9 4.61 4.47 -10.72
N SER A 10 3.40 4.91 -10.36
CA SER A 10 2.17 4.52 -11.04
C SER A 10 1.81 5.48 -12.17
N PRO A 11 0.88 5.11 -13.08
CA PRO A 11 0.35 6.01 -14.10
C PRO A 11 -0.33 7.27 -13.55
N ILE A 12 -0.74 7.26 -12.27
CA ILE A 12 -1.43 8.38 -11.60
C ILE A 12 -0.51 9.17 -10.66
N GLY A 13 0.79 8.84 -10.61
CA GLY A 13 1.77 9.52 -9.77
C GLY A 13 2.60 8.57 -8.90
N LEU A 14 3.50 9.14 -8.11
CA LEU A 14 4.36 8.39 -7.20
C LEU A 14 3.54 7.95 -5.97
N LEU A 15 3.43 6.66 -5.77
CA LEU A 15 2.78 6.07 -4.60
C LEU A 15 3.81 5.70 -3.55
N LYS A 16 3.57 6.10 -2.31
CA LYS A 16 4.25 5.66 -1.11
C LYS A 16 3.48 4.47 -0.54
N ILE A 17 4.19 3.40 -0.24
CA ILE A 17 3.62 2.17 0.32
C ILE A 17 4.36 1.87 1.62
N CYS A 18 3.62 1.81 2.72
CA CYS A 18 4.16 1.49 4.04
C CYS A 18 3.54 0.21 4.59
N GLY A 19 4.35 -0.62 5.23
CA GLY A 19 3.87 -1.86 5.83
C GLY A 19 4.88 -2.50 6.76
N THR A 20 4.46 -3.56 7.42
CA THR A 20 5.34 -4.43 8.21
C THR A 20 5.71 -5.66 7.38
N GLN A 21 6.30 -6.68 8.01
CA GLN A 21 6.46 -7.99 7.35
C GLN A 21 5.13 -8.76 7.19
N GLN A 22 4.05 -8.33 7.86
CA GLN A 22 2.80 -9.08 7.98
C GLN A 22 1.60 -8.40 7.29
N TYR A 23 1.62 -7.07 7.15
CA TYR A 23 0.49 -6.32 6.59
C TYR A 23 0.93 -5.03 5.92
N ILE A 24 0.13 -4.56 4.97
CA ILE A 24 0.19 -3.20 4.43
C ILE A 24 -0.59 -2.28 5.37
N ALA A 25 0.06 -1.18 5.75
CA ALA A 25 -0.50 -0.19 6.67
C ALA A 25 -1.02 1.05 5.93
N GLU A 26 -0.40 1.39 4.79
CA GLU A 26 -0.68 2.62 4.07
C GLU A 26 -0.31 2.48 2.59
N VAL A 27 -1.18 3.01 1.72
CA VAL A 27 -0.86 3.37 0.33
C VAL A 27 -1.35 4.80 0.11
N SER A 28 -0.44 5.72 -0.19
CA SER A 28 -0.76 7.15 -0.32
C SER A 28 0.03 7.77 -1.47
N PHE A 29 -0.45 8.89 -1.99
CA PHE A 29 0.35 9.69 -2.91
C PHE A 29 1.53 10.30 -2.16
N HIS A 30 2.74 10.16 -2.72
CA HIS A 30 3.92 10.80 -2.16
C HIS A 30 3.82 12.32 -2.33
N ASP A 31 3.89 13.05 -1.24
CA ASP A 31 3.97 14.51 -1.28
C ASP A 31 5.36 14.91 -1.81
N THR A 32 5.40 15.62 -2.93
CA THR A 32 6.64 16.08 -3.56
C THR A 32 7.49 17.02 -2.69
N SER A 33 6.92 17.59 -1.62
CA SER A 33 7.65 18.38 -0.63
C SER A 33 8.41 17.52 0.38
N GLU A 34 8.06 16.24 0.52
CA GLU A 34 8.76 15.29 1.39
C GLU A 34 9.98 14.69 0.68
N LYS A 35 11.13 14.72 1.35
CA LYS A 35 12.32 13.98 0.89
C LYS A 35 11.99 12.49 0.92
N THR A 36 12.22 11.79 -0.19
CA THR A 36 12.18 10.33 -0.23
C THR A 36 13.20 9.77 0.77
N PRO A 37 12.77 9.19 1.91
CA PRO A 37 13.67 8.48 2.81
C PRO A 37 14.28 7.33 2.00
N GLY A 38 15.59 7.15 2.12
CA GLY A 38 16.32 6.13 1.35
C GLY A 38 15.63 4.76 1.43
N HIS A 39 15.64 4.03 0.32
CA HIS A 39 15.07 2.69 0.24
C HIS A 39 15.55 1.81 1.40
N SER A 40 14.64 1.12 2.08
CA SER A 40 15.02 -0.02 2.90
C SER A 40 15.82 -0.98 2.02
N LYS A 41 17.07 -1.29 2.41
CA LYS A 41 17.98 -2.16 1.65
C LYS A 41 17.39 -3.55 1.38
N GLN A 42 16.36 -3.94 2.13
CA GLN A 42 15.65 -5.19 1.99
C GLN A 42 14.15 -4.93 2.11
N MET A 43 13.44 -5.05 0.99
CA MET A 43 11.98 -4.91 0.95
C MET A 43 11.34 -6.21 1.41
N SER A 44 10.37 -6.13 2.31
CA SER A 44 9.62 -7.31 2.74
C SER A 44 8.83 -7.93 1.58
N PRO A 45 8.63 -9.27 1.57
CA PRO A 45 7.85 -9.96 0.53
C PRO A 45 6.46 -9.37 0.32
N ILE A 46 5.86 -8.81 1.36
CA ILE A 46 4.51 -8.24 1.30
C ILE A 46 4.45 -6.91 0.56
N LEU A 47 5.49 -6.07 0.70
CA LEU A 47 5.61 -4.83 -0.06
C LEU A 47 5.89 -5.13 -1.54
N ILE A 48 6.68 -6.17 -1.84
CA ILE A 48 6.87 -6.66 -3.21
C ILE A 48 5.52 -7.08 -3.82
N ASN A 49 4.79 -7.94 -3.12
CA ASN A 49 3.47 -8.41 -3.56
C ASN A 49 2.49 -7.22 -3.76
N CYS A 50 2.48 -6.24 -2.87
CA CYS A 50 1.66 -5.04 -3.02
C CYS A 50 1.99 -4.26 -4.31
N VAL A 51 3.27 -4.04 -4.60
CA VAL A 51 3.71 -3.38 -5.83
C VAL A 51 3.32 -4.19 -7.07
N GLU A 52 3.51 -5.51 -7.06
CA GLU A 52 3.12 -6.38 -8.18
C GLU A 52 1.62 -6.31 -8.47
N GLN A 53 0.78 -6.37 -7.43
CA GLN A 53 -0.67 -6.27 -7.61
C GLN A 53 -1.10 -4.88 -8.11
N LEU A 54 -0.42 -3.81 -7.67
CA LEU A 54 -0.67 -2.46 -8.19
C LEU A 54 -0.31 -2.37 -9.68
N ILE A 55 0.81 -2.95 -10.11
CA ILE A 55 1.20 -3.01 -11.53
C ILE A 55 0.12 -3.73 -12.34
N GLN A 56 -0.31 -4.92 -11.90
CA GLN A 56 -1.37 -5.68 -12.56
C GLN A 56 -2.69 -4.91 -12.63
N TYR A 57 -3.03 -4.17 -11.57
CA TYR A 57 -4.24 -3.34 -11.53
C TYR A 57 -4.18 -2.21 -12.56
N PHE A 58 -3.07 -1.47 -12.62
CA PHE A 58 -2.90 -0.38 -13.59
C PHE A 58 -2.79 -0.87 -15.04
N ASN A 59 -2.35 -2.12 -15.26
CA ASN A 59 -2.40 -2.77 -16.58
C ASN A 59 -3.78 -3.35 -16.94
N GLY A 60 -4.75 -3.33 -16.00
CA GLY A 60 -6.08 -3.90 -16.20
C GLY A 60 -6.15 -5.44 -16.09
N GLU A 61 -5.05 -6.09 -15.68
CA GLU A 61 -4.94 -7.55 -15.50
C GLU A 61 -5.59 -8.02 -14.19
N ARG A 62 -5.65 -7.14 -13.18
CA ARG A 62 -6.22 -7.41 -11.86
C ARG A 62 -7.31 -6.40 -11.52
N LYS A 63 -8.40 -6.90 -10.95
CA LYS A 63 -9.48 -6.05 -10.38
C LYS A 63 -9.64 -6.20 -8.87
N LYS A 64 -9.13 -7.31 -8.29
CA LYS A 64 -9.25 -7.63 -6.88
C LYS A 64 -7.88 -7.75 -6.23
N PHE A 65 -7.70 -7.09 -5.09
CA PHE A 65 -6.48 -7.20 -4.29
C PHE A 65 -6.59 -8.32 -3.26
N GLU A 66 -5.48 -9.03 -3.07
CA GLU A 66 -5.32 -10.08 -2.06
C GLU A 66 -4.08 -9.74 -1.23
N LEU A 67 -4.26 -8.79 -0.32
CA LEU A 67 -3.22 -8.25 0.54
C LEU A 67 -3.76 -8.20 1.96
N PRO A 68 -2.99 -8.61 2.98
CA PRO A 68 -3.37 -8.38 4.36
C PRO A 68 -3.20 -6.90 4.68
N LEU A 69 -4.32 -6.23 4.94
CA LEU A 69 -4.37 -4.81 5.29
C LEU A 69 -4.58 -4.70 6.80
N ASN A 70 -3.80 -3.84 7.45
CA ASN A 70 -4.08 -3.45 8.84
C ASN A 70 -3.71 -1.98 9.03
N GLN A 71 -4.77 -1.19 9.14
CA GLN A 71 -4.71 0.26 9.28
C GLN A 71 -5.11 0.60 10.71
N ASN A 72 -4.36 1.46 11.41
CA ASN A 72 -4.78 1.95 12.71
C ASN A 72 -5.85 3.05 12.53
N GLY A 73 -6.98 2.90 13.22
CA GLY A 73 -8.09 3.85 13.14
C GLY A 73 -9.11 3.62 14.24
N THR A 74 -10.04 4.57 14.40
CA THR A 74 -11.16 4.46 15.34
C THR A 74 -12.10 3.32 14.94
N ALA A 75 -12.96 2.87 15.86
CA ALA A 75 -13.96 1.84 15.56
C ALA A 75 -14.83 2.22 14.35
N PHE A 76 -15.23 3.50 14.27
CA PHE A 76 -15.97 4.03 13.11
C PHE A 76 -15.18 3.94 11.81
N GLN A 77 -13.88 4.27 11.82
CA GLN A 77 -13.04 4.14 10.62
C GLN A 77 -12.90 2.69 10.18
N GLN A 78 -12.71 1.74 11.11
CA GLN A 78 -12.65 0.32 10.79
C GLN A 78 -13.94 -0.19 10.14
N GLU A 79 -15.09 0.23 10.67
CA GLU A 79 -16.40 -0.13 10.12
C GLU A 79 -16.56 0.39 8.68
N VAL A 80 -16.25 1.68 8.45
CA VAL A 80 -16.30 2.28 7.11
C VAL A 80 -15.33 1.58 6.15
N TRP A 81 -14.11 1.29 6.57
CA TRP A 81 -13.14 0.58 5.73
C TRP A 81 -13.60 -0.84 5.38
N GLY A 82 -14.23 -1.54 6.33
CA GLY A 82 -14.83 -2.86 6.07
C GLY A 82 -15.91 -2.80 4.98
N LEU A 83 -16.75 -1.76 5.00
CA LEU A 83 -17.77 -1.55 3.96
C LEU A 83 -17.15 -1.21 2.60
N LEU A 84 -16.11 -0.36 2.57
CA LEU A 84 -15.43 0.00 1.31
C LEU A 84 -14.83 -1.22 0.59
N VAL A 85 -14.32 -2.21 1.33
CA VAL A 85 -13.77 -3.45 0.76
C VAL A 85 -14.83 -4.31 0.05
N SER A 86 -16.12 -4.14 0.39
CA SER A 86 -17.21 -4.87 -0.24
C SER A 86 -17.63 -4.33 -1.62
N ILE A 87 -17.13 -3.16 -2.00
CA ILE A 87 -17.43 -2.53 -3.29
C ILE A 87 -16.57 -3.20 -4.39
N PRO A 88 -17.18 -3.76 -5.44
CA PRO A 88 -16.48 -4.47 -6.52
C PRO A 88 -15.75 -3.56 -7.51
#